data_AF-A0A2E0M424-F1
#
_entry.id   AF-A0A2E0M424-F1
#
_cell.length_a   1.000
_cell.length_b   1.000
_cell.length_c   1.000
_cell.angle_alpha   90.00
_cell.angle_beta   90.00
_cell.angle_gamma   90.00
#
_symmetry.space_group_name_H-M   'P 1'
#
loop_
_entity.id
_entity.type
_entity.pdbx_description
1 polymer ?
#
loop_
_entity_poly.entity_id
_entity_poly.type
_entity_poly.pdbx_seq_one_letter_code
_entity_poly.pdbx_strand_id
1 'polypeptide(L)' 'MPSRSSAAGEKEAWNDLETDMDSYKRLRDDGLQPPSIRGSADLESRAETKMEVESGQIVEDKTTRDQVEKVIKESKDSGT' A
#
# COMPACT_ATOMS: atom_id res chain seq x y z
N MET A 1 7.61 -29.30 18.85
CA MET A 1 8.67 -28.93 17.88
C MET A 1 8.88 -27.42 17.97
N PRO A 2 10.01 -26.91 18.49
CA PRO A 2 10.27 -25.48 18.44
C PRO A 2 10.68 -25.12 17.01
N SER A 3 9.83 -24.37 16.31
CA SER A 3 10.19 -23.75 15.03
C SER A 3 11.32 -22.76 15.29
N ARG A 4 12.49 -22.98 14.69
CA ARG A 4 13.64 -22.10 14.81
C ARG A 4 13.39 -20.88 13.93
N SER A 5 12.86 -19.79 14.48
CA SER A 5 13.03 -18.47 13.85
C SER A 5 14.52 -18.12 13.95
N SER A 6 15.19 -18.03 12.81
CA SER A 6 16.59 -17.63 12.72
C SER A 6 16.72 -16.13 12.98
N ALA A 7 17.66 -15.73 13.84
CA ALA A 7 17.97 -14.33 14.15
C ALA A 7 18.28 -13.46 12.91
N ALA A 8 18.64 -14.09 11.78
CA ALA A 8 18.80 -13.42 10.49
C ALA A 8 17.48 -12.86 9.94
N GLY A 9 16.37 -13.62 10.05
CA GLY A 9 15.06 -13.18 9.55
C GLY A 9 14.44 -12.05 10.39
N GLU A 10 14.81 -11.95 11.67
CA GLU A 10 14.39 -10.83 12.52
C GLU A 10 15.07 -9.53 12.08
N LYS A 11 16.38 -9.55 11.78
CA LYS A 11 17.12 -8.36 11.35
C LYS A 11 16.64 -7.82 10.01
N GLU A 12 16.34 -8.69 9.06
CA GLU A 12 15.77 -8.28 7.76
C GLU A 12 14.40 -7.62 7.95
N ALA A 13 13.53 -8.20 8.77
CA ALA A 13 12.23 -7.61 9.08
C ALA A 13 12.31 -6.21 9.74
N TRP A 14 13.36 -5.93 10.52
CA TRP A 14 13.60 -4.60 11.10
C TRP A 14 14.05 -3.58 10.07
N ASN A 15 14.93 -3.95 9.13
CA ASN A 15 15.38 -3.05 8.06
C ASN A 15 14.23 -2.68 7.11
N ASP A 16 13.38 -3.66 6.79
CA ASP A 16 12.19 -3.43 5.95
C ASP A 16 11.24 -2.44 6.63
N LEU A 17 11.08 -2.53 7.96
CA LEU A 17 10.22 -1.64 8.73
C LEU A 17 10.71 -0.18 8.73
N GLU A 18 12.02 0.06 8.74
CA GLU A 18 12.59 1.41 8.67
C GLU A 18 12.31 2.06 7.31
N THR A 19 12.45 1.29 6.23
CA THR A 19 12.12 1.74 4.87
C THR A 19 10.63 2.03 4.73
N ASP A 20 9.79 1.09 5.17
CA ASP A 20 8.34 1.21 5.21
C ASP A 20 7.88 2.44 6.04
N MET A 21 8.57 2.74 7.14
CA MET A 21 8.32 3.93 7.97
C MET A 21 8.50 5.23 7.19
N ASP A 22 9.56 5.34 6.41
CA ASP A 22 9.84 6.55 5.66
C ASP A 22 8.87 6.72 4.49
N SER A 23 8.56 5.63 3.78
CA SER A 23 7.51 5.60 2.76
C SER A 23 6.13 5.97 3.33
N TYR A 24 5.78 5.42 4.50
CA TYR A 24 4.52 5.73 5.17
C TYR A 24 4.37 7.23 5.48
N LYS A 25 5.45 7.88 5.94
CA LYS A 25 5.46 9.32 6.21
C LYS A 25 5.26 10.12 4.92
N ARG A 26 5.97 9.78 3.84
CA ARG A 26 5.81 10.47 2.55
C ARG A 26 4.39 10.35 2.01
N LEU A 27 3.83 9.15 2.01
CA LEU A 27 2.44 8.92 1.58
C LEU A 27 1.44 9.75 2.40
N ARG A 28 1.67 9.86 3.72
CA ARG A 28 0.88 10.72 4.62
C ARG A 28 1.02 12.20 4.30
N ASP A 29 2.25 12.67 4.04
CA ASP A 29 2.52 14.05 3.67
C ASP A 29 1.86 14.41 2.33
N ASP A 30 1.78 13.46 1.40
CA ASP A 30 1.08 13.58 0.12
C ASP A 30 -0.47 13.49 0.25
N GLY A 31 -0.99 13.32 1.47
CA GLY A 31 -2.42 13.26 1.75
C GLY A 31 -3.08 11.91 1.41
N LEU A 32 -2.28 10.85 1.29
CA LEU A 32 -2.72 9.47 1.18
C LEU A 32 -2.70 8.83 2.58
N GLN A 33 -3.63 7.91 2.85
CA GLN A 33 -3.71 7.24 4.16
C GLN A 33 -3.51 5.73 4.02
N PRO A 34 -2.26 5.24 4.01
CA PRO A 34 -2.00 3.81 4.02
C PRO A 34 -2.59 3.17 5.29
N PRO A 35 -3.13 1.93 5.21
CA PRO A 35 -3.75 1.27 6.35
C PRO A 35 -2.74 0.82 7.40
N SER A 36 -1.50 0.54 6.98
CA SER A 36 -0.40 0.15 7.85
C SER A 36 0.92 0.67 7.33
N ILE A 37 1.87 0.81 8.24
CA ILE A 37 3.26 1.15 7.89
C ILE A 37 3.89 0.01 7.10
N ARG A 38 3.73 -1.22 7.58
CA ARG A 38 4.30 -2.39 6.91
C ARG A 38 3.73 -2.51 5.49
N GLY A 39 4.61 -2.66 4.50
CA GLY A 39 4.28 -2.67 3.08
C GLY A 39 4.07 -1.29 2.46
N SER A 40 4.27 -0.19 3.20
CA SER A 40 4.13 1.16 2.65
C SER A 40 5.18 1.46 1.58
N ALA A 41 6.37 0.86 1.65
CA ALA A 41 7.36 1.01 0.59
C ALA A 41 6.89 0.36 -0.72
N ASP A 42 6.23 -0.80 -0.64
CA ASP A 42 5.64 -1.47 -1.81
C ASP A 42 4.47 -0.65 -2.38
N LEU A 43 3.63 -0.09 -1.51
CA LEU A 43 2.54 0.81 -1.92
C LEU A 43 3.08 2.08 -2.58
N GLU A 44 4.08 2.75 -2.01
CA GLU A 44 4.70 3.94 -2.60
C GLU A 44 5.28 3.65 -3.99
N SER A 45 5.91 2.48 -4.17
CA SER A 45 6.55 2.13 -5.43
C SER A 45 5.59 1.63 -6.51
N ARG A 46 4.48 0.97 -6.14
CA ARG A 46 3.65 0.21 -7.09
C ARG A 46 2.22 0.72 -7.20
N ALA A 47 1.69 1.40 -6.19
CA ALA A 47 0.35 1.96 -6.29
C ALA A 47 0.37 3.11 -7.29
N GLU A 48 -0.57 3.07 -8.24
CA GLU A 48 -0.74 4.13 -9.23
C GLU A 48 -1.91 5.05 -8.86
N THR A 49 -2.79 4.58 -7.96
CA THR A 49 -3.99 5.29 -7.55
C THR A 49 -4.08 5.49 -6.05
N LYS A 50 -4.75 6.56 -5.64
CA LYS A 50 -5.02 6.87 -4.22
C LYS A 50 -5.73 5.73 -3.50
N MET A 51 -6.65 5.05 -4.19
CA MET A 51 -7.42 3.94 -3.62
C MET A 51 -6.56 2.73 -3.31
N GLU A 52 -5.57 2.41 -4.16
CA GLU A 52 -4.63 1.31 -3.90
C GLU A 52 -3.82 1.57 -2.63
N VAL A 53 -3.36 2.82 -2.46
CA VAL A 53 -2.66 3.23 -1.24
C VAL A 53 -3.57 3.16 -0.01
N GLU A 54 -4.78 3.70 -0.09
CA GLU A 54 -5.71 3.75 1.04
C GLU A 54 -6.29 2.38 1.44
N SER A 55 -6.50 1.50 0.46
CA SER A 55 -6.93 0.12 0.70
C SER A 55 -5.78 -0.80 1.11
N GLY A 56 -4.53 -0.39 0.84
CA GLY A 56 -3.35 -1.22 1.00
C GLY A 56 -3.29 -2.41 0.04
N GLN A 57 -4.01 -2.32 -1.09
CA GLN A 57 -4.05 -3.35 -2.11
C GLN A 57 -3.59 -2.78 -3.45
N ILE A 58 -2.58 -3.41 -4.05
CA ILE A 58 -2.11 -3.08 -5.39
C ILE A 58 -2.91 -3.93 -6.38
N VAL A 59 -3.57 -3.28 -7.34
CA VAL A 59 -4.25 -3.99 -8.43
C VAL A 59 -3.22 -4.20 -9.54
N GLU A 60 -2.79 -5.45 -9.75
CA GLU A 60 -1.74 -5.76 -10.73
C GLU A 60 -2.27 -5.77 -12.18
N ASP A 61 -3.55 -6.11 -12.37
CA ASP A 61 -4.20 -6.16 -13.67
C ASP A 61 -4.71 -4.78 -14.12
N LYS A 62 -4.14 -4.26 -15.21
CA LYS A 62 -4.50 -2.95 -15.79
C LYS A 62 -5.98 -2.82 -16.12
N THR A 63 -6.57 -3.86 -16.70
CA THR A 63 -8.00 -3.87 -17.06
C THR A 63 -8.91 -3.78 -15.84
N THR A 64 -8.49 -4.35 -14.71
CA THR A 64 -9.21 -4.27 -13.43
C THR A 64 -9.05 -2.88 -12.82
N ARG A 65 -7.86 -2.29 -12.92
CA ARG A 65 -7.59 -0.91 -12.45
C ARG A 65 -8.48 0.11 -13.16
N ASP A 66 -8.55 0.04 -14.50
CA ASP A 66 -9.39 0.93 -15.30
C ASP A 66 -10.89 0.79 -14.95
N GLN A 67 -11.36 -0.44 -14.69
CA GLN A 67 -12.74 -0.70 -14.29
C GLN A 67 -13.05 -0.12 -12.91
N VAL A 68 -12.15 -0.32 -11.94
CA VAL A 68 -12.31 0.24 -10.59
C VAL A 68 -12.35 1.76 -10.64
N GLU A 69 -11.45 2.40 -11.38
CA GLU A 69 -11.43 3.85 -11.54
C GLU A 69 -12.71 4.37 -12.22
N LYS A 70 -13.19 3.68 -13.26
CA LYS A 70 -14.45 4.02 -13.93
C LYS A 70 -15.64 3.95 -12.97
N VAL A 71 -15.74 2.88 -12.16
CA VAL A 71 -16.82 2.73 -11.17
C VAL A 71 -16.76 3.82 -10.11
N ILE A 72 -15.57 4.19 -9.64
CA ILE A 72 -15.39 5.28 -8.67
C ILE A 72 -15.83 6.61 -9.26
N LYS A 73 -15.48 6.87 -10.53
CA LYS A 73 -15.87 8.09 -11.23
C LYS A 73 -17.39 8.18 -11.39
N GLU A 74 -18.04 7.10 -11.84
CA GLU A 74 -19.50 7.01 -11.96
C GLU A 74 -20.21 7.15 -10.61
N SER A 75 -19.60 6.64 -9.53
CA SER A 75 -20.14 6.79 -8.17
C SER A 75 -20.04 8.22 -7.61
N LYS A 76 -19.00 8.97 -7.99
CA LYS A 76 -18.86 10.38 -7.60
C LYS A 76 -19.81 11.32 -8.34
N ASP A 77 -20.13 11.02 -9.60
CA ASP A 77 -21.04 11.84 -10.41
C ASP A 77 -22.54 11.58 -10.11
N SER A 78 -22.87 10.49 -9.41
CA SER A 78 -24.26 10.16 -9.04
C SER A 78 -24.69 10.64 -7.64
N GLY A 79 -23.79 11.26 -6.89
CA GLY A 79 -24.08 11.91 -5.61
C GLY A 79 -24.28 13.42 -5.78
N THR A 80 -25.42 13.84 -6.32
CA THR A 80 -25.92 15.24 -6.24
C THR A 80 -26.98 15.36 -5.16
#